data_AF-A0A327QF38-F1
#
_entry.id   AF-A0A327QF38-F1
#
_cell.length_a   1.000
_cell.length_b   1.000
_cell.length_c   1.000
_cell.angle_alpha   90.00
_cell.angle_beta   90.00
_cell.angle_gamma   90.00
#
_symmetry.space_group_name_H-M   'P 1'
#
loop_
_entity.id
_entity.type
_entity.pdbx_description
1 polymer ?
#
loop_
_entity_poly.entity_id
_entity_poly.type
_entity_poly.pdbx_seq_one_letter_code
_entity_poly.pdbx_strand_id
1 'polypeptide(L)'
;MQPAITAKQHRGGFSNTTTTRQLPSNDIAIKLYNKAMERLLQVNNWGRISGKLSARFKLIDRNGKPVQRLAQEGDLIRIDLPAPGTIAGKGFDWVVIEKIQSQSKGGVNSIAMRVRPAPPADGHPQQHEPVAHFFQKYATSTFMVYRQYKSLTAGVFGRNEVPNVTSHRFIDQVRNFFVSITAILGLSKFQWKSLINGFLKN
;
A
#
# COMPACT_ATOMS: atom_id res chain seq x y z
N MET A 1 16.11 6.75 -0.81
CA MET A 1 15.87 6.82 0.63
C MET A 1 14.70 5.91 0.99
N GLN A 2 14.81 5.12 2.06
CA GLN A 2 13.78 4.22 2.58
C GLN A 2 13.38 4.70 3.98
N PRO A 3 12.10 4.69 4.37
CA PRO A 3 11.68 5.18 5.69
C PRO A 3 12.11 4.21 6.81
N ALA A 4 12.39 4.76 7.99
CA ALA A 4 12.86 4.00 9.14
C ALA A 4 11.87 2.91 9.61
N ILE A 5 10.57 3.14 9.40
CA ILE A 5 9.54 2.14 9.74
C ILE A 5 9.45 0.98 8.75
N THR A 6 10.15 0.99 7.61
CA THR A 6 10.10 -0.17 6.70
C THR A 6 10.65 -1.40 7.42
N ALA A 7 9.92 -2.51 7.36
CA ALA A 7 10.33 -3.76 8.00
C ALA A 7 11.69 -4.26 7.47
N LYS A 8 12.41 -5.02 8.29
CA LYS A 8 13.60 -5.74 7.84
C LYS A 8 13.20 -6.87 6.86
N GLN A 9 14.09 -7.14 5.90
CA GLN A 9 13.94 -8.24 4.98
C GLN A 9 14.48 -9.52 5.62
N HIS A 10 13.69 -10.59 5.58
CA HIS A 10 14.04 -11.89 6.16
C HIS A 10 13.74 -13.06 5.22
N ARG A 11 12.76 -12.96 4.31
CA ARG A 11 12.33 -14.07 3.45
C ARG A 11 11.63 -13.58 2.18
N GLY A 12 11.60 -14.39 1.13
CA GLY A 12 10.95 -14.00 -0.12
C GLY A 12 11.55 -12.76 -0.77
N GLY A 13 10.75 -12.09 -1.61
CA GLY A 13 11.15 -10.91 -2.36
C GLY A 13 11.05 -9.60 -1.57
N PHE A 14 11.53 -8.54 -2.22
CA PHE A 14 11.29 -7.16 -1.85
C PHE A 14 11.05 -6.33 -3.11
N SER A 15 10.30 -5.26 -2.97
CA SER A 15 10.02 -4.31 -4.05
C SER A 15 10.28 -2.89 -3.57
N ASN A 16 10.88 -2.06 -4.43
CA ASN A 16 11.09 -0.65 -4.17
C ASN A 16 10.64 0.13 -5.41
N THR A 17 9.59 0.92 -5.29
CA THR A 17 9.12 1.79 -6.36
C THR A 17 9.07 3.21 -5.84
N THR A 18 9.85 4.10 -6.46
CA THR A 18 9.90 5.52 -6.07
C THR A 18 9.65 6.42 -7.27
N THR A 19 9.29 7.66 -6.99
CA THR A 19 9.19 8.74 -7.96
C THR A 19 9.63 10.02 -7.26
N THR A 20 10.39 10.87 -7.96
CA THR A 20 10.93 12.10 -7.40
C THR A 20 10.64 13.24 -8.35
N ARG A 21 10.27 14.38 -7.79
CA ARG A 21 10.01 15.63 -8.50
C ARG A 21 10.85 16.74 -7.91
N GLN A 22 11.56 17.46 -8.78
CA GLN A 22 12.19 18.71 -8.41
C GLN A 22 11.22 19.87 -8.60
N LEU A 23 11.25 20.80 -7.65
CA LEU A 23 10.34 21.94 -7.60
C LEU A 23 11.11 23.25 -7.68
N PRO A 24 10.48 24.33 -8.17
CA PRO A 24 11.18 25.59 -8.42
C PRO A 24 11.70 26.25 -7.13
N SER A 25 10.96 26.12 -6.02
CA SER A 25 11.32 26.73 -4.74
C SER A 25 10.99 25.84 -3.53
N ASN A 26 11.59 26.19 -2.39
CA ASN A 26 11.35 25.50 -1.13
C ASN A 26 9.88 25.64 -0.67
N ASP A 27 9.26 26.79 -0.89
CA ASP A 27 7.87 27.05 -0.50
C ASP A 27 6.88 26.24 -1.33
N ILE A 28 7.13 26.09 -2.63
CA ILE A 28 6.34 25.22 -3.50
C ILE A 28 6.48 23.77 -3.03
N ALA A 29 7.68 23.36 -2.63
CA ALA A 29 7.93 22.03 -2.11
C ALA A 29 7.23 21.75 -0.78
N ILE A 30 7.18 22.72 0.13
CA ILE A 30 6.43 22.61 1.39
C ILE A 30 4.94 22.46 1.10
N LYS A 31 4.37 23.32 0.24
CA LYS A 31 2.95 23.28 -0.13
C LYS A 31 2.57 21.94 -0.76
N LEU A 32 3.38 21.44 -1.70
CA LEU A 32 3.10 20.16 -2.36
C LEU A 32 3.32 18.97 -1.42
N TYR A 33 4.29 19.04 -0.51
CA TYR A 33 4.49 18.02 0.52
C TYR A 33 3.25 17.86 1.41
N ASN A 34 2.66 18.96 1.89
CA ASN A 34 1.47 18.91 2.72
C ASN A 34 0.29 18.24 1.99
N LYS A 35 0.04 18.61 0.73
CA LYS A 35 -0.95 17.94 -0.12
C LYS A 35 -0.65 16.45 -0.32
N ALA A 36 0.62 16.10 -0.55
CA ALA A 36 1.04 14.72 -0.78
C ALA A 36 0.88 13.86 0.49
N MET A 37 1.19 14.42 1.67
CA MET A 37 0.95 13.81 2.97
C MET A 37 -0.55 13.53 3.17
N GLU A 38 -1.40 14.51 2.93
CA GLU A 38 -2.86 14.33 3.02
C GLU A 38 -3.36 13.25 2.06
N ARG A 39 -2.90 13.26 0.80
CA ARG A 39 -3.26 12.23 -0.20
C ARG A 39 -2.81 10.84 0.20
N LEU A 40 -1.64 10.69 0.82
CA LEU A 40 -1.17 9.42 1.36
C LEU A 40 -2.14 8.91 2.43
N LEU A 41 -2.63 9.77 3.32
CA LEU A 41 -3.55 9.36 4.40
C LEU A 41 -5.02 9.25 3.95
N GLN A 42 -5.41 9.89 2.84
CA GLN A 42 -6.74 9.78 2.25
C GLN A 42 -6.90 8.51 1.40
N VAL A 43 -6.86 7.35 2.05
CA VAL A 43 -6.94 6.03 1.40
C VAL A 43 -8.13 5.89 0.45
N ASN A 44 -9.31 6.40 0.83
CA ASN A 44 -10.51 6.35 -0.04
C ASN A 44 -10.32 7.08 -1.39
N ASN A 45 -9.38 8.02 -1.47
CA ASN A 45 -9.08 8.77 -2.69
C ASN A 45 -7.97 8.14 -3.53
N TRP A 46 -7.31 7.08 -3.07
CA TRP A 46 -6.16 6.48 -3.75
C TRP A 46 -6.49 6.08 -5.19
N GLY A 47 -7.59 5.36 -5.42
CA GLY A 47 -8.01 4.94 -6.77
C GLY A 47 -8.22 6.13 -7.72
N ARG A 48 -8.77 7.25 -7.20
CA ARG A 48 -8.99 8.46 -8.01
C ARG A 48 -7.67 9.09 -8.45
N ILE A 49 -6.67 9.15 -7.56
CA ILE A 49 -5.38 9.79 -7.86
C ILE A 49 -4.45 8.90 -8.72
N SER A 50 -4.60 7.57 -8.64
CA SER A 50 -3.92 6.57 -9.48
C SER A 50 -4.56 6.37 -10.87
N GLY A 51 -5.73 6.96 -11.15
CA GLY A 51 -6.33 6.97 -12.49
C GLY A 51 -7.29 5.80 -12.78
N LYS A 52 -7.92 5.82 -13.97
CA LYS A 52 -9.12 5.02 -14.30
C LYS A 52 -8.95 3.49 -14.29
N LEU A 53 -7.72 2.98 -14.46
CA LEU A 53 -7.43 1.53 -14.48
C LEU A 53 -6.84 1.04 -13.16
N SER A 54 -7.05 1.79 -12.07
CA SER A 54 -6.42 1.49 -10.80
C SER A 54 -7.31 0.72 -9.84
N ALA A 55 -6.66 0.07 -8.86
CA ALA A 55 -7.34 -0.59 -7.78
C ALA A 55 -8.28 0.37 -7.02
N ARG A 56 -9.39 -0.17 -6.48
CA ARG A 56 -10.30 0.60 -5.62
C ARG A 56 -9.95 0.34 -4.16
N PHE A 57 -9.96 1.40 -3.36
CA PHE A 57 -9.54 1.37 -1.97
C PHE A 57 -10.68 1.85 -1.07
N LYS A 58 -10.87 1.17 0.06
CA LYS A 58 -11.81 1.56 1.11
C LYS A 58 -11.09 1.50 2.46
N LEU A 59 -11.17 2.59 3.22
CA LEU A 59 -10.72 2.65 4.61
C LEU A 59 -11.83 2.12 5.53
N ILE A 60 -11.46 1.16 6.36
CA ILE A 60 -12.32 0.47 7.31
C ILE A 60 -11.72 0.69 8.70
N ASP A 61 -12.52 1.08 9.69
CA ASP A 61 -12.03 1.23 11.06
C ASP A 61 -11.80 -0.14 11.73
N ARG A 62 -11.25 -0.10 12.95
CA ARG A 62 -10.99 -1.30 13.77
C ARG A 62 -12.23 -2.13 14.10
N ASN A 63 -13.43 -1.55 13.96
CA ASN A 63 -14.71 -2.22 14.21
C ASN A 63 -15.32 -2.79 12.93
N GLY A 64 -14.61 -2.75 11.80
CA GLY A 64 -15.10 -3.26 10.52
C GLY A 64 -16.03 -2.30 9.77
N LYS A 65 -16.11 -1.03 10.19
CA LYS A 65 -17.01 -0.05 9.55
C LYS A 65 -16.27 0.81 8.52
N PRO A 66 -16.83 1.01 7.31
CA PRO A 66 -16.28 1.98 6.37
C PRO A 66 -16.32 3.40 6.96
N VAL A 67 -15.22 4.14 6.82
CA VAL A 67 -15.10 5.50 7.37
C VAL A 67 -14.60 6.49 6.32
N GLN A 68 -14.98 7.76 6.47
CA GLN A 68 -14.59 8.87 5.58
C GLN A 68 -13.73 9.88 6.35
N ARG A 69 -12.50 9.49 6.67
CA ARG A 69 -11.50 10.31 7.37
C ARG A 69 -10.08 9.95 6.92
N LEU A 70 -9.08 10.63 7.46
CA LEU A 70 -7.68 10.22 7.30
C LEU A 70 -7.43 8.89 7.99
N ALA A 71 -6.56 8.09 7.39
CA ALA A 71 -6.09 6.82 7.91
C ALA A 71 -5.36 6.98 9.25
N GLN A 72 -5.61 6.03 10.16
CA GLN A 72 -5.01 5.94 11.49
C GLN A 72 -4.39 4.55 11.69
N GLU A 73 -3.46 4.44 12.64
CA GLU A 73 -2.92 3.13 13.04
C GLU A 73 -4.06 2.21 13.50
N GLY A 74 -4.04 0.95 13.07
CA GLY A 74 -5.05 -0.08 13.34
C GLY A 74 -6.26 -0.07 12.40
N ASP A 75 -6.47 0.96 11.57
CA ASP A 75 -7.47 0.87 10.50
C ASP A 75 -7.07 -0.23 9.50
N LEU A 76 -8.06 -0.77 8.79
CA LEU A 76 -7.86 -1.66 7.66
C LEU A 76 -8.08 -0.94 6.33
N ILE A 77 -7.39 -1.42 5.30
CA ILE A 77 -7.59 -1.03 3.92
C ILE A 77 -8.07 -2.26 3.16
N ARG A 78 -9.27 -2.17 2.60
CA ARG A 78 -9.77 -3.14 1.62
C ARG A 78 -9.37 -2.69 0.22
N ILE A 79 -8.77 -3.59 -0.53
CA ILE A 79 -8.21 -3.37 -1.85
C ILE A 79 -8.96 -4.26 -2.85
N ASP A 80 -9.51 -3.62 -3.86
CA ASP A 80 -10.16 -4.28 -4.98
C ASP A 80 -9.26 -4.15 -6.20
N LEU A 81 -8.52 -5.23 -6.47
CA LEU A 81 -7.58 -5.29 -7.59
C LEU A 81 -8.34 -5.68 -8.87
N PRO A 82 -7.99 -5.10 -10.04
CA PRO A 82 -8.52 -5.51 -11.33
C PRO A 82 -7.88 -6.84 -11.80
N ALA A 83 -8.00 -7.88 -10.99
CA ALA A 83 -7.48 -9.23 -11.19
C ALA A 83 -8.40 -10.23 -10.46
N PRO A 84 -8.35 -11.54 -10.76
CA PRO A 84 -9.06 -12.55 -9.98
C PRO A 84 -8.67 -12.43 -8.50
N GLY A 85 -9.62 -12.04 -7.65
CA GLY A 85 -9.36 -11.80 -6.23
C GLY A 85 -9.13 -13.11 -5.45
N THR A 86 -8.65 -12.98 -4.21
CA THR A 86 -8.43 -14.16 -3.36
C THR A 86 -9.76 -14.74 -2.86
N ILE A 87 -9.85 -16.07 -2.75
CA ILE A 87 -11.02 -16.75 -2.18
C ILE A 87 -11.19 -16.34 -0.71
N ALA A 88 -10.09 -16.32 0.05
CA ALA A 88 -10.05 -15.90 1.45
C ALA A 88 -10.59 -14.47 1.67
N GLY A 89 -10.34 -13.57 0.72
CA GLY A 89 -10.80 -12.19 0.80
C GLY A 89 -12.14 -11.90 0.13
N LYS A 90 -12.87 -12.94 -0.27
CA LYS A 90 -14.14 -12.81 -1.01
C LYS A 90 -14.00 -11.91 -2.25
N GLY A 91 -12.85 -12.00 -2.92
CA GLY A 91 -12.52 -11.18 -4.08
C GLY A 91 -11.70 -9.92 -3.79
N PHE A 92 -11.38 -9.63 -2.51
CA PHE A 92 -10.58 -8.47 -2.11
C PHE A 92 -9.27 -8.86 -1.43
N ASP A 93 -8.32 -7.93 -1.41
CA ASP A 93 -7.13 -8.00 -0.56
C ASP A 93 -7.33 -7.07 0.65
N TRP A 94 -6.86 -7.50 1.81
CA TRP A 94 -7.00 -6.77 3.08
C TRP A 94 -5.65 -6.56 3.73
N VAL A 95 -5.43 -5.33 4.20
CA VAL A 95 -4.24 -4.98 4.97
C VAL A 95 -4.62 -4.13 6.18
N VAL A 96 -3.91 -4.28 7.29
CA VAL A 96 -4.00 -3.42 8.47
C VAL A 96 -2.88 -2.39 8.44
N ILE A 97 -3.17 -1.17 8.88
CA ILE A 97 -2.19 -0.10 9.07
C ILE A 97 -1.48 -0.32 10.40
N GLU A 98 -0.26 -0.82 10.36
CA GLU A 98 0.51 -1.11 11.58
C GLU A 98 1.10 0.16 12.20
N LYS A 99 1.58 1.06 11.35
CA LYS A 99 2.37 2.21 11.79
C LYS A 99 2.24 3.37 10.83
N ILE A 100 2.05 4.56 11.38
CA ILE A 100 2.22 5.84 10.68
C ILE A 100 3.28 6.63 11.44
N GLN A 101 4.30 7.11 10.75
CA GLN A 101 5.34 7.94 11.35
C GLN A 101 5.62 9.15 10.47
N SER A 102 5.61 10.33 11.09
CA SER A 102 6.05 11.58 10.46
C SER A 102 7.31 12.11 11.11
N GLN A 103 8.15 12.79 10.34
CA GLN A 103 9.35 13.47 10.82
C GLN A 103 9.47 14.84 10.16
N SER A 104 9.96 15.82 10.92
CA SER A 104 10.23 17.17 10.42
C SER A 104 11.47 17.70 11.13
N LYS A 105 12.59 17.84 10.42
CA LYS A 105 13.84 18.38 10.97
C LYS A 105 14.72 18.98 9.88
N GLY A 106 15.27 20.17 10.11
CA GLY A 106 16.35 20.74 9.29
C GLY A 106 16.05 20.83 7.78
N GLY A 107 14.84 21.26 7.39
CA GLY A 107 14.45 21.35 5.97
C GLY A 107 14.06 20.02 5.31
N VAL A 108 13.98 18.95 6.11
CA VAL A 108 13.49 17.62 5.70
C VAL A 108 12.14 17.37 6.35
N ASN A 109 11.19 16.86 5.56
CA ASN A 109 9.88 16.41 6.04
C ASN A 109 9.59 15.02 5.48
N SER A 110 9.02 14.14 6.30
CA SER A 110 8.60 12.83 5.82
C SER A 110 7.35 12.36 6.54
N ILE A 111 6.56 11.57 5.84
CA ILE A 111 5.53 10.71 6.40
C ILE A 111 5.66 9.33 5.77
N ALA A 112 5.50 8.30 6.57
CA ALA A 112 5.45 6.93 6.11
C ALA A 112 4.30 6.18 6.79
N MET A 113 3.67 5.28 6.03
CA MET A 113 2.60 4.40 6.50
C MET A 113 2.94 2.96 6.12
N ARG A 114 3.13 2.10 7.12
CA ARG A 114 3.38 0.67 6.93
C ARG A 114 2.07 -0.10 7.11
N VAL A 115 1.80 -0.97 6.16
CA VAL A 115 0.66 -1.88 6.16
C VAL A 115 1.12 -3.34 6.10
N ARG A 116 0.30 -4.24 6.62
CA ARG A 116 0.51 -5.69 6.62
C ARG A 116 -0.76 -6.42 6.18
N PRO A 117 -0.67 -7.52 5.41
CA PRO A 117 -1.81 -8.38 5.13
C PRO A 117 -2.61 -8.77 6.39
N ALA A 118 -3.92 -8.69 6.30
CA ALA A 118 -4.84 -8.97 7.39
C ALA A 118 -6.00 -9.87 6.91
N PRO A 119 -6.71 -10.55 7.82
CA PRO A 119 -8.01 -11.12 7.52
C PRO A 119 -9.04 -10.04 7.15
N PRO A 120 -10.12 -10.40 6.45
CA PRO A 120 -11.27 -9.52 6.25
C PRO A 120 -11.88 -9.05 7.57
N ALA A 121 -12.46 -7.85 7.57
CA ALA A 121 -13.15 -7.28 8.73
C ALA A 121 -14.56 -6.78 8.37
N ASP A 122 -15.16 -7.26 7.27
CA ASP A 122 -16.48 -6.83 6.80
C ASP A 122 -17.62 -7.49 7.60
N GLY A 123 -17.87 -6.96 8.80
CA GLY A 123 -19.11 -7.20 9.55
C GLY A 123 -19.21 -8.53 10.29
N HIS A 124 -18.22 -9.41 10.18
CA HIS A 124 -18.13 -10.64 10.96
C HIS A 124 -16.82 -10.67 11.75
N PRO A 125 -16.86 -10.62 13.10
CA PRO A 125 -15.66 -10.79 13.91
C PRO A 125 -15.28 -12.27 13.87
N GLN A 126 -14.39 -12.67 12.97
CA GLN A 126 -13.85 -14.02 12.97
C GLN A 126 -12.35 -13.98 13.22
N GLN A 127 -11.98 -14.36 14.45
CA GLN A 127 -10.59 -14.51 14.91
C GLN A 127 -9.81 -15.62 14.18
N HIS A 128 -10.42 -16.28 13.19
CA HIS A 128 -9.89 -17.46 12.50
C HIS A 128 -9.97 -17.39 10.97
N GLU A 129 -10.37 -16.26 10.37
CA GLU A 129 -10.34 -16.16 8.90
C GLU A 129 -8.90 -16.15 8.36
N PRO A 130 -8.63 -16.89 7.26
CA PRO A 130 -7.32 -16.90 6.63
C PRO A 130 -6.97 -15.51 6.08
N VAL A 131 -5.67 -15.19 6.03
CA VAL A 131 -5.20 -13.90 5.50
C VAL A 131 -5.60 -13.75 4.04
N ALA A 132 -6.43 -12.75 3.79
CA ALA A 132 -7.00 -12.39 2.51
C ALA A 132 -6.04 -11.49 1.73
N HIS A 133 -4.96 -12.07 1.24
CA HIS A 133 -3.96 -11.30 0.51
C HIS A 133 -3.12 -12.18 -0.41
N PHE A 134 -2.67 -11.61 -1.53
CA PHE A 134 -1.80 -12.28 -2.48
C PHE A 134 -0.47 -12.77 -1.88
N PHE A 135 0.12 -11.96 -1.00
CA PHE A 135 1.29 -12.34 -0.18
C PHE A 135 0.91 -12.88 1.20
N GLN A 136 1.79 -13.69 1.78
CA GLN A 136 1.63 -14.23 3.13
C GLN A 136 1.61 -13.14 4.21
N LYS A 137 1.05 -13.49 5.37
CA LYS A 137 0.79 -12.60 6.52
C LYS A 137 1.99 -11.78 7.03
N TYR A 138 3.21 -12.26 6.80
CA TYR A 138 4.42 -11.57 7.25
C TYR A 138 4.94 -10.50 6.27
N ALA A 139 4.38 -10.42 5.06
CA ALA A 139 4.72 -9.36 4.11
C ALA A 139 4.33 -7.99 4.67
N THR A 140 5.02 -6.94 4.23
CA THR A 140 4.66 -5.55 4.56
C THR A 140 4.87 -4.66 3.35
N SER A 141 4.04 -3.63 3.22
CA SER A 141 4.27 -2.52 2.28
C SER A 141 4.36 -1.23 3.06
N THR A 142 5.35 -0.39 2.76
CA THR A 142 5.50 0.93 3.40
C THR A 142 5.38 2.02 2.34
N PHE A 143 4.35 2.84 2.43
CA PHE A 143 4.14 4.02 1.59
C PHE A 143 4.82 5.22 2.23
N MET A 144 5.42 6.09 1.42
CA MET A 144 6.16 7.25 1.92
C MET A 144 5.96 8.47 1.03
N VAL A 145 5.93 9.64 1.66
CA VAL A 145 6.22 10.93 1.04
C VAL A 145 7.37 11.57 1.82
N TYR A 146 8.39 12.02 1.11
CA TYR A 146 9.62 12.58 1.65
C TYR A 146 9.99 13.84 0.89
N ARG A 147 10.22 14.95 1.61
CA ARG A 147 10.72 16.20 1.08
C ARG A 147 12.09 16.50 1.66
N GLN A 148 13.00 16.94 0.81
CA GLN A 148 14.25 17.55 1.21
C GLN A 148 14.48 18.80 0.37
N TYR A 149 14.38 19.96 1.01
CA TYR A 149 14.42 21.26 0.32
C TYR A 149 13.42 21.28 -0.86
N LYS A 150 13.92 21.41 -2.09
CA LYS A 150 13.13 21.51 -3.32
C LYS A 150 12.75 20.16 -3.94
N SER A 151 13.26 19.06 -3.40
CA SER A 151 13.01 17.71 -3.90
C SER A 151 11.90 17.04 -3.11
N LEU A 152 10.92 16.48 -3.81
CA LEU A 152 9.82 15.72 -3.24
C LEU A 152 9.79 14.32 -3.85
N THR A 153 9.85 13.30 -3.00
CA THR A 153 9.86 11.89 -3.37
C THR A 153 8.66 11.18 -2.76
N ALA A 154 7.97 10.38 -3.56
CA ALA A 154 7.00 9.40 -3.07
C ALA A 154 7.50 8.00 -3.38
N GLY A 155 7.13 7.02 -2.56
CA GLY A 155 7.53 5.64 -2.80
C GLY A 155 6.72 4.61 -2.04
N VAL A 156 6.84 3.37 -2.50
CA VAL A 156 6.37 2.17 -1.81
C VAL A 156 7.51 1.18 -1.69
N PHE A 157 7.64 0.57 -0.51
CA PHE A 157 8.70 -0.37 -0.15
C PHE A 157 8.07 -1.65 0.39
N GLY A 158 8.07 -2.71 -0.41
CA GLY A 158 7.58 -4.03 -0.06
C GLY A 158 8.67 -4.91 0.53
N ARG A 159 8.38 -5.65 1.60
CA ARG A 159 9.31 -6.55 2.29
C ARG A 159 8.61 -7.84 2.61
N ASN A 160 9.40 -8.91 2.67
CA ASN A 160 8.95 -10.26 2.99
C ASN A 160 7.86 -10.78 2.04
N GLU A 161 7.95 -10.44 0.76
CA GLU A 161 6.96 -10.76 -0.28
C GLU A 161 7.09 -12.22 -0.71
N VAL A 162 6.32 -13.09 -0.04
CA VAL A 162 6.18 -14.51 -0.41
C VAL A 162 4.74 -14.74 -0.85
N PRO A 163 4.50 -15.32 -2.04
CA PRO A 163 3.16 -15.65 -2.49
C PRO A 163 2.42 -16.56 -1.50
N ASN A 164 1.13 -16.30 -1.31
CA ASN A 164 0.26 -17.07 -0.43
C ASN A 164 -0.40 -18.23 -1.20
N VAL A 165 0.30 -19.37 -1.29
CA VAL A 165 -0.07 -20.51 -2.17
C VAL A 165 -0.87 -21.62 -1.46
N THR A 166 -1.48 -21.34 -0.30
CA THR A 166 -1.87 -22.37 0.67
C THR A 166 -3.28 -22.95 0.53
N SER A 167 -3.72 -23.34 -0.68
CA SER A 167 -4.90 -24.23 -0.79
C SER A 167 -4.61 -25.45 -1.67
N HIS A 168 -4.96 -26.63 -1.16
CA HIS A 168 -4.68 -27.94 -1.77
C HIS A 168 -5.33 -28.17 -3.14
N ARG A 169 -6.23 -27.27 -3.59
CA ARG A 169 -6.81 -27.26 -4.95
C ARG A 169 -6.00 -26.46 -5.97
N PHE A 170 -4.95 -25.74 -5.56
CA PHE A 170 -4.11 -24.93 -6.45
C PHE A 170 -2.94 -25.69 -7.09
N ILE A 171 -2.73 -26.96 -6.74
CA ILE A 171 -1.58 -27.75 -7.22
C ILE A 171 -1.69 -28.04 -8.73
N ASP A 172 -2.90 -28.24 -9.27
CA ASP A 172 -3.11 -28.42 -10.72
C ASP A 172 -2.99 -27.11 -11.52
N GLN A 173 -3.06 -25.95 -10.85
CA GLN A 173 -2.98 -24.62 -11.47
C GLN A 173 -1.58 -23.99 -11.39
N VAL A 174 -0.57 -24.70 -10.88
CA VAL A 174 0.76 -24.13 -10.57
C VAL A 174 1.41 -23.39 -11.75
N ARG A 175 1.32 -23.93 -12.98
CA ARG A 175 1.91 -23.27 -14.16
C ARG A 175 1.21 -21.95 -14.52
N ASN A 176 -0.13 -21.95 -14.48
CA ASN A 176 -0.91 -20.72 -14.70
C ASN A 176 -0.74 -19.76 -13.52
N PHE A 177 -0.58 -20.27 -12.30
CA PHE A 177 -0.40 -19.49 -11.09
C PHE A 177 0.92 -18.73 -11.07
N PHE A 178 2.06 -19.33 -11.49
CA PHE A 178 3.33 -18.60 -11.60
C PHE A 178 3.27 -17.49 -12.64
N VAL A 179 2.63 -17.74 -13.80
CA VAL A 179 2.38 -16.72 -14.82
C VAL A 179 1.47 -15.62 -14.27
N SER A 180 0.42 -16.00 -13.53
CA SER A 180 -0.52 -15.07 -12.88
C SER A 180 0.16 -14.24 -11.80
N ILE A 181 1.02 -14.84 -10.97
CA ILE A 181 1.83 -14.13 -9.97
C ILE A 181 2.71 -13.11 -10.66
N THR A 182 3.43 -13.51 -11.70
CA THR A 182 4.35 -12.61 -12.41
C THR A 182 3.58 -11.45 -13.06
N ALA A 183 2.41 -11.75 -13.64
CA ALA A 183 1.50 -10.74 -14.16
C ALA A 183 0.99 -9.80 -13.06
N ILE A 184 0.57 -10.33 -11.90
CA ILE A 184 0.11 -9.53 -10.75
C ILE A 184 1.25 -8.67 -10.18
N LEU A 185 2.46 -9.20 -10.05
CA LEU A 185 3.63 -8.44 -9.62
C LEU A 185 3.98 -7.33 -10.62
N GLY A 186 3.94 -7.64 -11.92
CA GLY A 186 4.11 -6.65 -12.98
C GLY A 186 3.05 -5.55 -12.93
N LEU A 187 1.78 -5.93 -12.90
CA LEU A 187 0.64 -5.02 -12.80
C LEU A 187 0.69 -4.19 -11.51
N SER A 188 1.01 -4.79 -10.37
CA SER A 188 1.11 -4.10 -9.10
C SER A 188 2.20 -3.03 -9.14
N LYS A 189 3.34 -3.27 -9.80
CA LYS A 189 4.37 -2.23 -9.99
C LYS A 189 3.82 -1.03 -10.77
N PHE A 190 3.03 -1.25 -11.82
CA PHE A 190 2.35 -0.17 -12.55
C PHE A 190 1.32 0.56 -11.68
N GLN A 191 0.51 -0.18 -10.92
CA GLN A 191 -0.47 0.37 -9.98
C GLN A 191 0.20 1.27 -8.94
N TRP A 192 1.25 0.78 -8.30
CA TRP A 192 2.02 1.52 -7.31
C TRP A 192 2.70 2.73 -7.89
N LYS A 193 3.30 2.62 -9.08
CA LYS A 193 3.90 3.77 -9.76
C LYS A 193 2.86 4.85 -10.05
N SER A 194 1.66 4.45 -10.48
CA SER A 194 0.56 5.39 -10.72
C SER A 194 0.10 6.07 -9.44
N LEU A 195 -0.04 5.31 -8.35
CA LEU A 195 -0.44 5.83 -7.04
C LEU A 195 0.58 6.86 -6.50
N ILE A 196 1.87 6.51 -6.48
CA ILE A 196 2.90 7.43 -5.96
C ILE A 196 3.07 8.67 -6.84
N ASN A 197 2.86 8.56 -8.15
CA ASN A 197 2.77 9.73 -9.02
C ASN A 197 1.53 10.58 -8.68
N GLY A 198 0.40 9.94 -8.37
CA GLY A 198 -0.82 10.58 -7.88
C GLY A 198 -0.61 11.42 -6.62
N PHE A 199 0.22 10.95 -5.68
CA PHE A 199 0.59 11.73 -4.50
C PHE A 199 1.27 13.05 -4.85
N LEU A 200 2.10 13.07 -5.91
CA LEU A 200 2.92 14.23 -6.30
C LEU A 200 2.28 15.15 -7.36
N LYS A 201 1.02 14.92 -7.76
CA LYS A 201 0.29 15.77 -8.71
C LYS A 201 0.05 17.18 -8.13
N ASN A 202 0.03 18.22 -8.97
CA ASN A 202 -0.25 19.60 -8.50
C ASN A 202 -1.68 19.75 -7.95
#